data_AF-A0A1C7NKN2-F1
#
_entry.id   AF-A0A1C7NKN2-F1
#
_cell.length_a   1.000
_cell.length_b   1.000
_cell.length_c   1.000
_cell.angle_alpha   90.00
_cell.angle_beta   90.00
_cell.angle_gamma   90.00
#
_symmetry.space_group_name_H-M   'P 1'
#
loop_
_entity.id
_entity.type
_entity.pdbx_description
1 polymer ?
#
loop_
_entity_poly.entity_id
_entity_poly.type
_entity_poly.pdbx_seq_one_letter_code
_entity_poly.pdbx_strand_id
1 'polypeptide(L)'
;MIVGSGNDRSTPRIVLDILGVDPNLDPQPRSFLSLGEGRKQHNMGKVYSGLYDYSGHIVPYIVVVKCGTADERQKPGNRGKRDSQMVLMRFLNKVHYDAPMTPLELEIHHQLKNVIGVNPVFYEFVLMVDADTEVLPDSLNRMVSCFVNDAKIIGLCGETMLSNEKDTWITMIQVYEYYISHHLAKAFESLFGSVTCLPGCFCMYRIRSTTRHQPLLASNQVIKDYAENRVDTLHKKNLLHLGEDRYLTTLILKHFPTYKTKFTPDAACMTNAPDQWPVLLSQRRRWINSTVHNLGELMFLPQLCGFCCFSMRFVVMLDLLSTLVMPAVVMYLGYLVYQLFTNTNQVPLMSIITLAGVYGLQAIIFILRRKWEHIGWMIVYILAIPVFSFLIPLYAFWHFDDFSWGTTRIVVGEKGQKRAIRPEEGYFDPEEIPTKTWSEYEQEMTDNFDDTKHYAKQEKQPMDYPDYPSSTYSKKIQDNFSQSYTAINPPTDDRRLVYPATEVSSSHSYQYNLPNIASSLYSNHTKQHSQDYFYFSKPSSVRESSSFSIPSDSVIVQEIERILDHHNLMKLTKKQVRDMLSSLFGVDMTCKKEFINRCIDESLSSRL
;
A
#
# COMPACT_ATOMS: atom_id res chain seq x y z
N MET A 1 8.89 3.68 -17.07
CA MET A 1 8.38 3.21 -15.75
C MET A 1 7.24 4.11 -15.27
N ILE A 2 6.47 3.69 -14.26
CA ILE A 2 5.33 4.47 -13.73
C ILE A 2 5.85 5.74 -13.05
N VAL A 3 5.22 6.88 -13.35
CA VAL A 3 5.46 8.18 -12.70
C VAL A 3 4.14 8.60 -12.05
N GLY A 4 4.19 8.93 -10.76
CA GLY A 4 3.02 9.44 -10.02
C GLY A 4 2.62 10.83 -10.49
N SER A 5 1.34 11.18 -10.36
CA SER A 5 0.89 12.55 -10.63
C SER A 5 1.67 13.53 -9.76
N GLY A 6 2.10 14.66 -10.32
CA GLY A 6 2.89 15.68 -9.60
C GLY A 6 4.35 15.32 -9.32
N ASN A 7 4.81 14.12 -9.70
CA ASN A 7 6.21 13.70 -9.53
C ASN A 7 7.01 13.89 -10.82
N ASP A 8 8.30 14.20 -10.67
CA ASP A 8 9.27 14.36 -11.77
C ASP A 8 10.04 13.06 -12.06
N ARG A 9 10.10 12.15 -11.08
CA ARG A 9 10.77 10.84 -11.17
C ARG A 9 9.78 9.68 -11.15
N SER A 10 10.22 8.55 -11.69
CA SER A 10 9.43 7.31 -11.60
C SER A 10 9.32 6.82 -10.15
N THR A 11 8.20 6.22 -9.78
CA THR A 11 7.97 5.69 -8.42
C THR A 11 9.10 4.77 -7.94
N PRO A 12 9.61 3.82 -8.75
CA PRO A 12 10.74 2.99 -8.33
C PRO A 12 11.99 3.81 -8.02
N ARG A 13 12.27 4.86 -8.81
CA ARG A 13 13.43 5.73 -8.58
C ARG A 13 13.32 6.47 -7.25
N ILE A 14 12.15 7.00 -6.92
CA ILE A 14 11.91 7.70 -5.65
C ILE A 14 12.16 6.76 -4.46
N VAL A 15 11.65 5.52 -4.53
CA VAL A 15 11.86 4.52 -3.47
C VAL A 15 13.36 4.16 -3.33
N LEU A 16 14.06 3.96 -4.44
CA LEU A 16 15.49 3.66 -4.45
C LEU A 16 16.34 4.83 -3.91
N ASP A 17 15.95 6.07 -4.23
CA ASP A 17 16.59 7.29 -3.70
C ASP A 17 16.44 7.37 -2.17
N ILE A 18 15.24 7.10 -1.64
CA ILE A 18 14.97 7.07 -0.19
C ILE A 18 15.84 6.03 0.51
N LEU A 19 16.03 4.86 -0.12
CA LEU A 19 16.81 3.75 0.43
C LEU A 19 18.32 3.88 0.19
N GLY A 20 18.77 4.99 -0.41
CA GLY A 20 20.19 5.27 -0.64
C GLY A 20 20.86 4.37 -1.68
N VAL A 21 20.11 3.80 -2.62
CA VAL A 21 20.67 2.94 -3.68
C VAL A 21 21.44 3.77 -4.70
N ASP A 22 22.65 3.31 -5.06
CA ASP A 22 23.48 3.95 -6.09
C ASP A 22 22.68 4.18 -7.38
N PRO A 23 22.62 5.43 -7.89
CA PRO A 23 21.98 5.75 -9.17
C PRO A 23 22.44 4.90 -10.37
N ASN A 24 23.68 4.41 -10.35
CA ASN A 24 24.27 3.64 -11.44
C ASN A 24 24.01 2.14 -11.34
N LEU A 25 23.51 1.66 -10.20
CA LEU A 25 23.16 0.26 -10.04
C LEU A 25 21.91 -0.06 -10.85
N ASP A 26 22.05 -0.90 -11.88
CA ASP A 26 20.93 -1.40 -12.67
C ASP A 26 20.99 -2.93 -12.81
N PRO A 27 20.34 -3.68 -11.90
CA PRO A 27 20.29 -5.13 -11.95
C PRO A 27 19.60 -5.65 -13.22
N GLN A 28 20.05 -6.82 -13.68
CA GLN A 28 19.45 -7.48 -14.83
C GLN A 28 17.98 -7.83 -14.56
N PRO A 29 17.05 -7.54 -15.48
CA PRO A 29 15.68 -8.02 -15.39
C PRO A 29 15.62 -9.56 -15.36
N ARG A 30 14.86 -10.11 -14.43
CA ARG A 30 14.61 -11.55 -14.29
C ARG A 30 13.15 -11.88 -14.60
N SER A 31 12.93 -12.91 -15.41
CA SER A 31 11.59 -13.38 -15.78
C SER A 31 10.83 -13.97 -14.59
N PHE A 32 9.51 -13.78 -14.57
CA PHE A 32 8.60 -14.43 -13.64
C PHE A 32 7.17 -14.51 -14.17
N LEU A 33 6.39 -15.39 -13.56
CA LEU A 33 4.97 -15.53 -13.84
C LEU A 33 4.17 -14.47 -13.08
N SER A 34 3.50 -13.60 -13.82
CA SER A 34 2.67 -12.49 -13.32
C SER A 34 1.18 -12.73 -13.63
N LEU A 35 0.30 -11.97 -12.99
CA LEU A 35 -1.12 -11.95 -13.36
C LEU A 35 -1.34 -11.17 -14.65
N GLY A 36 -2.24 -11.66 -15.50
CA GLY A 36 -2.54 -11.07 -16.79
C GLY A 36 -3.23 -12.04 -17.74
N GLU A 37 -3.69 -11.52 -18.88
CA GLU A 37 -4.22 -12.33 -19.98
C GLU A 37 -3.13 -12.56 -21.04
N GLY A 38 -3.11 -13.74 -21.66
CA GLY A 38 -2.17 -14.10 -22.72
C GLY A 38 -0.70 -13.85 -22.33
N ARG A 39 0.06 -13.26 -23.25
CA ARG A 39 1.49 -12.88 -23.08
C ARG A 39 1.81 -11.99 -21.88
N LYS A 40 0.83 -11.29 -21.30
CA LYS A 40 1.07 -10.43 -20.14
C LYS A 40 1.35 -11.20 -18.85
N GLN A 41 1.14 -12.51 -18.87
CA GLN A 41 1.54 -13.41 -17.79
C GLN A 41 3.05 -13.56 -17.70
N HIS A 42 3.78 -13.31 -18.79
CA HIS A 42 5.23 -13.11 -18.71
C HIS A 42 5.51 -11.67 -18.30
N ASN A 43 6.26 -11.51 -17.22
CA ASN A 43 6.74 -10.23 -16.76
C ASN A 43 8.20 -10.36 -16.32
N MET A 44 8.90 -9.24 -16.21
CA MET A 44 10.27 -9.20 -15.72
C MET A 44 10.38 -8.23 -14.55
N GLY A 45 11.22 -8.57 -13.58
CA GLY A 45 11.49 -7.75 -12.40
C GLY A 45 12.98 -7.52 -12.20
N LYS A 46 13.33 -6.35 -11.68
CA LYS A 46 14.68 -6.06 -11.16
C LYS A 46 14.62 -6.12 -9.64
N VAL A 47 15.59 -6.78 -9.02
CA VAL A 47 15.66 -6.93 -7.56
C VAL A 47 16.82 -6.09 -7.04
N TYR A 48 16.54 -5.25 -6.06
CA TYR A 48 17.51 -4.48 -5.31
C TYR A 48 17.42 -4.90 -3.86
N SER A 49 18.54 -4.92 -3.15
CA SER A 49 18.58 -5.17 -1.71
C SER A 49 19.61 -4.28 -1.06
N GLY A 50 19.50 -4.13 0.25
CA GLY A 50 20.46 -3.36 1.02
C GLY A 50 20.03 -3.22 2.48
N LEU A 51 20.71 -2.31 3.17
CA LEU A 51 20.45 -1.97 4.56
C LEU A 51 20.07 -0.50 4.61
N TYR A 52 18.91 -0.19 5.18
CA TYR A 52 18.46 1.17 5.41
C TYR A 52 18.76 1.54 6.87
N ASP A 53 19.60 2.57 7.06
CA ASP A 53 19.91 3.12 8.38
C ASP A 53 19.03 4.34 8.65
N TYR A 54 18.28 4.30 9.74
CA TYR A 54 17.54 5.44 10.24
C TYR A 54 17.67 5.54 11.75
N SER A 55 18.23 6.65 12.24
CA SER A 55 18.42 6.91 13.68
C SER A 55 19.13 5.75 14.40
N GLY A 56 20.16 5.14 13.77
CA GLY A 56 20.93 4.03 14.32
C GLY A 56 20.23 2.67 14.26
N HIS A 57 19.03 2.60 13.69
CA HIS A 57 18.33 1.34 13.42
C HIS A 57 18.58 0.92 11.99
N ILE A 58 19.13 -0.29 11.82
CA ILE A 58 19.41 -0.87 10.52
C ILE A 58 18.27 -1.82 10.16
N VAL A 59 17.60 -1.53 9.04
CA VAL A 59 16.50 -2.35 8.51
C VAL A 59 16.91 -2.91 7.15
N PRO A 60 17.02 -4.24 7.00
CA PRO A 60 17.25 -4.83 5.68
C PRO A 60 16.02 -4.63 4.79
N TYR A 61 16.26 -4.34 3.51
CA TYR A 61 15.18 -4.18 2.54
C TYR A 61 15.43 -4.98 1.27
N ILE A 62 14.33 -5.30 0.59
CA ILE A 62 14.32 -5.73 -0.81
C ILE A 62 13.30 -4.89 -1.55
N VAL A 63 13.68 -4.41 -2.73
CA VAL A 63 12.81 -3.73 -3.68
C VAL A 63 12.72 -4.56 -4.94
N VAL A 64 11.50 -4.96 -5.31
CA VAL A 64 11.21 -5.63 -6.58
C VAL A 64 10.53 -4.64 -7.53
N VAL A 65 11.24 -4.25 -8.58
CA VAL A 65 10.75 -3.32 -9.61
C VAL A 65 10.25 -4.12 -10.81
N LYS A 66 8.93 -4.25 -10.94
CA LYS A 66 8.28 -4.85 -12.12
C LYS A 66 8.47 -3.93 -13.33
N CYS A 67 9.08 -4.45 -14.38
CA CYS A 67 9.50 -3.67 -15.55
C CYS A 67 8.94 -4.17 -16.88
N GLY A 68 8.18 -5.27 -16.91
CA GLY A 68 7.59 -5.82 -18.13
C GLY A 68 8.63 -6.49 -19.04
N THR A 69 8.16 -7.12 -20.09
CA THR A 69 9.05 -7.58 -21.16
C THR A 69 9.48 -6.41 -22.05
N ALA A 70 10.47 -6.63 -22.91
CA ALA A 70 10.97 -5.60 -23.85
C ALA A 70 9.87 -5.09 -24.82
N ASP A 71 8.81 -5.88 -25.05
CA ASP A 71 7.71 -5.52 -25.93
C ASP A 71 6.71 -4.54 -25.30
N GLU A 72 6.73 -4.40 -23.97
CA GLU A 72 5.79 -3.53 -23.26
C GLU A 72 6.23 -2.06 -23.28
N ARG A 73 5.44 -1.20 -23.94
CA ARG A 73 5.72 0.24 -24.02
C ARG A 73 4.95 1.09 -23.00
N GLN A 74 3.68 0.75 -22.72
CA GLN A 74 2.81 1.55 -21.85
C GLN A 74 2.72 0.95 -20.46
N LYS A 75 3.20 1.70 -19.45
CA LYS A 75 3.28 1.29 -18.03
C LYS A 75 3.76 -0.17 -17.88
N PRO A 76 4.95 -0.47 -18.39
CA PRO A 76 5.41 -1.83 -18.55
C PRO A 76 5.52 -2.53 -17.19
N GLY A 77 5.11 -3.80 -17.14
CA GLY A 77 5.14 -4.63 -15.93
C GLY A 77 4.09 -4.32 -14.87
N ASN A 78 3.29 -3.26 -15.03
CA ASN A 78 2.23 -2.95 -14.06
C ASN A 78 1.03 -3.87 -14.22
N ARG A 79 0.70 -4.61 -13.16
CA ARG A 79 -0.47 -5.51 -13.06
C ARG A 79 -1.27 -5.32 -11.75
N GLY A 80 -1.07 -4.18 -11.08
CA GLY A 80 -1.78 -3.82 -9.85
C GLY A 80 -1.21 -4.43 -8.56
N LYS A 81 -1.89 -4.14 -7.44
CA LYS A 81 -1.53 -4.54 -6.07
C LYS A 81 -1.59 -6.06 -5.87
N ARG A 82 -2.68 -6.68 -6.32
CA ARG A 82 -2.87 -8.15 -6.28
C ARG A 82 -1.69 -8.92 -6.87
N ASP A 83 -1.17 -8.48 -8.00
CA ASP A 83 -0.01 -9.10 -8.63
C ASP A 83 1.27 -8.98 -7.78
N SER A 84 1.50 -7.83 -7.14
CA SER A 84 2.61 -7.67 -6.19
C SER A 84 2.47 -8.59 -4.97
N GLN A 85 1.26 -8.75 -4.43
CA GLN A 85 0.98 -9.72 -3.36
C GLN A 85 1.25 -11.15 -3.84
N MET A 86 0.86 -11.50 -5.08
CA MET A 86 1.11 -12.82 -5.67
C MET A 86 2.59 -13.13 -5.85
N VAL A 87 3.43 -12.15 -6.21
CA VAL A 87 4.90 -12.34 -6.28
C VAL A 87 5.43 -12.81 -4.92
N LEU A 88 5.07 -12.12 -3.83
CA LEU A 88 5.50 -12.49 -2.48
C LEU A 88 4.91 -13.83 -2.04
N MET A 89 3.61 -14.05 -2.23
CA MET A 89 2.92 -15.26 -1.78
C MET A 89 3.43 -16.52 -2.50
N ARG A 90 3.67 -16.46 -3.82
CA ARG A 90 4.26 -17.55 -4.60
C ARG A 90 5.68 -17.84 -4.14
N PHE A 91 6.49 -16.80 -3.94
CA PHE A 91 7.84 -16.96 -3.42
C PHE A 91 7.84 -17.69 -2.06
N LEU A 92 7.05 -17.22 -1.09
CA LEU A 92 6.96 -17.84 0.24
C LEU A 92 6.40 -19.27 0.19
N ASN A 93 5.48 -19.55 -0.73
CA ASN A 93 4.95 -20.89 -0.97
C ASN A 93 6.03 -21.85 -1.48
N LYS A 94 6.80 -21.42 -2.48
CA LYS A 94 7.88 -22.23 -3.05
C LYS A 94 9.02 -22.45 -2.06
N VAL A 95 9.36 -21.44 -1.26
CA VAL A 95 10.28 -21.58 -0.12
C VAL A 95 9.78 -22.66 0.84
N HIS A 96 8.49 -22.68 1.15
CA HIS A 96 7.92 -23.64 2.09
C HIS A 96 7.93 -25.08 1.56
N TYR A 97 7.63 -25.29 0.28
CA TYR A 97 7.55 -26.61 -0.34
C TYR A 97 8.86 -27.08 -1.02
N ASP A 98 9.92 -26.28 -0.96
CA ASP A 98 11.16 -26.46 -1.74
C ASP A 98 10.87 -26.71 -3.24
N ALA A 99 9.93 -25.94 -3.79
CA ALA A 99 9.44 -26.12 -5.15
C ALA A 99 10.28 -25.30 -6.16
N PRO A 100 10.32 -25.70 -7.45
CA PRO A 100 11.02 -24.96 -8.49
C PRO A 100 10.60 -23.48 -8.60
N MET A 101 11.59 -22.60 -8.60
CA MET A 101 11.48 -21.15 -8.60
C MET A 101 11.83 -20.57 -9.97
N THR A 102 11.14 -19.49 -10.34
CA THR A 102 11.45 -18.67 -11.53
C THR A 102 12.73 -17.85 -11.30
N PRO A 103 13.36 -17.29 -12.35
CA PRO A 103 14.58 -16.52 -12.21
C PRO A 103 14.45 -15.33 -11.24
N LEU A 104 13.29 -14.66 -11.20
CA LEU A 104 13.06 -13.59 -10.23
C LEU A 104 12.96 -14.11 -8.79
N GLU A 105 12.27 -15.22 -8.58
CA GLU A 105 12.11 -15.82 -7.24
C GLU A 105 13.45 -16.34 -6.70
N LEU A 106 14.30 -16.91 -7.57
CA LEU A 106 15.67 -17.31 -7.22
C LEU A 106 16.53 -16.10 -6.85
N GLU A 107 16.43 -15.01 -7.61
CA GLU A 107 17.12 -13.75 -7.29
C GLU A 107 16.65 -13.19 -5.94
N ILE A 108 15.34 -13.16 -5.67
CA ILE A 108 14.81 -12.75 -4.36
C ILE A 108 15.37 -13.65 -3.24
N HIS A 109 15.40 -14.96 -3.46
CA HIS A 109 15.97 -15.90 -2.49
C HIS A 109 17.45 -15.60 -2.22
N HIS A 110 18.25 -15.39 -3.27
CA HIS A 110 19.66 -15.04 -3.16
C HIS A 110 19.87 -13.74 -2.38
N GLN A 111 19.11 -12.70 -2.70
CA GLN A 111 19.19 -11.41 -2.00
C GLN A 111 18.83 -11.55 -0.51
N LEU A 112 17.83 -12.37 -0.15
CA LEU A 112 17.48 -12.64 1.25
C LEU A 112 18.53 -13.48 1.98
N LYS A 113 18.92 -14.62 1.41
CA LYS A 113 19.77 -15.61 2.08
C LYS A 113 21.25 -15.23 2.05
N ASN A 114 21.77 -14.80 0.91
CA ASN A 114 23.20 -14.61 0.69
C ASN A 114 23.66 -13.15 0.89
N VAL A 115 22.80 -12.17 0.60
CA VAL A 115 23.16 -10.74 0.74
C VAL A 115 22.71 -10.19 2.09
N ILE A 116 21.43 -10.33 2.43
CA ILE A 116 20.89 -9.89 3.73
C ILE A 116 21.30 -10.85 4.86
N GLY A 117 21.40 -12.15 4.57
CA GLY A 117 21.83 -13.16 5.55
C GLY A 117 20.69 -13.81 6.34
N VAL A 118 19.43 -13.68 5.89
CA VAL A 118 18.26 -14.26 6.58
C VAL A 118 17.59 -15.27 5.66
N ASN A 119 17.56 -16.54 6.07
CA ASN A 119 16.85 -17.58 5.33
C ASN A 119 15.35 -17.25 5.28
N PRO A 120 14.72 -17.22 4.09
CA PRO A 120 13.30 -16.90 3.93
C PRO A 120 12.34 -17.79 4.75
N VAL A 121 12.77 -19.01 5.12
CA VAL A 121 12.00 -19.93 5.97
C VAL A 121 11.74 -19.35 7.37
N PHE A 122 12.56 -18.42 7.86
CA PHE A 122 12.40 -17.84 9.19
C PHE A 122 11.31 -16.75 9.28
N TYR A 123 10.86 -16.17 8.17
CA TYR A 123 9.80 -15.15 8.22
C TYR A 123 8.47 -15.76 8.67
N GLU A 124 7.87 -15.25 9.75
CA GLU A 124 6.62 -15.78 10.33
C GLU A 124 5.37 -14.98 9.94
N PHE A 125 5.53 -13.66 9.75
CA PHE A 125 4.45 -12.72 9.51
C PHE A 125 4.73 -11.83 8.30
N VAL A 126 3.66 -11.38 7.64
CA VAL A 126 3.71 -10.36 6.59
C VAL A 126 2.83 -9.19 7.02
N LEU A 127 3.42 -8.02 7.23
CA LEU A 127 2.68 -6.77 7.34
C LEU A 127 2.46 -6.20 5.93
N MET A 128 1.21 -5.87 5.61
CA MET A 128 0.82 -5.16 4.41
C MET A 128 0.49 -3.71 4.76
N VAL A 129 1.15 -2.77 4.08
CA VAL A 129 1.00 -1.33 4.26
C VAL A 129 0.86 -0.66 2.90
N ASP A 130 -0.09 0.25 2.74
CA ASP A 130 -0.20 1.07 1.54
C ASP A 130 0.84 2.22 1.58
N ALA A 131 1.29 2.69 0.43
CA ALA A 131 2.38 3.68 0.34
C ALA A 131 2.05 5.06 0.92
N ASP A 132 0.75 5.36 1.13
CA ASP A 132 0.22 6.59 1.71
C ASP A 132 -0.19 6.42 3.19
N THR A 133 0.28 5.35 3.83
CA THR A 133 -0.06 5.01 5.22
C THR A 133 1.16 5.10 6.13
N GLU A 134 1.02 5.88 7.20
CA GLU A 134 2.02 6.02 8.26
C GLU A 134 1.65 5.11 9.43
N VAL A 135 2.54 4.20 9.80
CA VAL A 135 2.31 3.25 10.92
C VAL A 135 2.81 3.88 12.22
N LEU A 136 1.97 3.91 13.26
CA LEU A 136 2.40 4.45 14.56
C LEU A 136 3.51 3.56 15.19
N PRO A 137 4.44 4.14 15.98
CA PRO A 137 5.66 3.46 16.41
C PRO A 137 5.47 2.09 17.09
N ASP A 138 4.47 1.96 17.97
CA ASP A 138 4.24 0.72 18.72
C ASP A 138 3.43 -0.32 17.94
N SER A 139 2.79 0.06 16.83
CA SER A 139 1.73 -0.73 16.24
C SER A 139 2.19 -2.09 15.73
N LEU A 140 3.40 -2.18 15.16
CA LEU A 140 4.00 -3.44 14.73
C LEU A 140 4.16 -4.42 15.92
N ASN A 141 4.71 -3.95 17.03
CA ASN A 141 4.90 -4.76 18.24
C ASN A 141 3.56 -5.23 18.82
N ARG A 142 2.54 -4.37 18.81
CA ARG A 142 1.19 -4.70 19.28
C ARG A 142 0.54 -5.79 18.41
N MET A 143 0.68 -5.70 17.08
CA MET A 143 0.19 -6.74 16.16
C MET A 143 0.89 -8.09 16.39
N VAL A 144 2.22 -8.08 16.50
CA VAL A 144 3.00 -9.30 16.77
C VAL A 144 2.59 -9.92 18.12
N SER A 145 2.40 -9.10 19.16
CA SER A 145 1.92 -9.57 20.47
C SER A 145 0.58 -10.31 20.37
N CYS A 146 -0.37 -9.82 19.57
CA CYS A 146 -1.64 -10.53 19.34
C CYS A 146 -1.42 -11.92 18.72
N PHE A 147 -0.54 -12.06 17.72
CA PHE A 147 -0.22 -13.35 17.12
C PHE A 147 0.48 -14.31 18.09
N VAL A 148 1.36 -13.80 18.95
CA VAL A 148 2.03 -14.62 19.97
C VAL A 148 1.03 -15.13 21.00
N ASN A 149 0.08 -14.27 21.41
CA ASN A 149 -0.92 -14.61 22.43
C ASN A 149 -1.99 -15.60 21.94
N ASP A 150 -2.34 -15.61 20.65
CA ASP A 150 -3.32 -16.55 20.09
C ASP A 150 -2.82 -17.14 18.76
N ALA A 151 -2.35 -18.38 18.83
CA ALA A 151 -1.88 -19.16 17.68
C ALA A 151 -2.96 -19.40 16.61
N LYS A 152 -4.25 -19.27 16.95
CA LYS A 152 -5.35 -19.39 15.97
C LYS A 152 -5.56 -18.11 15.17
N ILE A 153 -4.91 -16.99 15.49
CA ILE A 153 -5.00 -15.80 14.65
C ILE A 153 -4.17 -16.01 13.38
N ILE A 154 -4.83 -15.95 12.24
CA ILE A 154 -4.23 -16.06 10.90
C ILE A 154 -4.01 -14.68 10.26
N GLY A 155 -4.83 -13.70 10.61
CA GLY A 155 -4.70 -12.34 10.12
C GLY A 155 -5.33 -11.35 11.09
N LEU A 156 -4.79 -10.15 11.17
CA LEU A 156 -5.38 -9.08 11.96
C LEU A 156 -5.11 -7.70 11.37
N CYS A 157 -5.94 -6.72 11.72
CA CYS A 157 -5.77 -5.32 11.35
C CYS A 157 -5.81 -4.42 12.60
N GLY A 158 -5.18 -3.27 12.47
CA GLY A 158 -5.24 -2.20 13.45
C GLY A 158 -6.28 -1.15 13.08
N GLU A 159 -6.37 -0.09 13.89
CA GLU A 159 -7.18 1.07 13.58
C GLU A 159 -6.55 1.91 12.46
N THR A 160 -7.34 2.21 11.44
CA THR A 160 -6.96 3.16 10.38
C THR A 160 -7.60 4.51 10.68
N MET A 161 -6.77 5.49 11.02
CA MET A 161 -7.13 6.86 11.30
C MET A 161 -6.80 7.76 10.10
N LEU A 162 -7.39 8.95 10.07
CA LEU A 162 -7.07 9.96 9.06
C LEU A 162 -5.98 10.90 9.58
N SER A 163 -5.10 11.33 8.69
CA SER A 163 -4.07 12.36 8.98
C SER A 163 -4.50 13.77 8.53
N ASN A 164 -5.49 13.85 7.63
CA ASN A 164 -5.95 15.08 6.99
C ASN A 164 -7.41 15.40 7.31
N GLU A 165 -7.89 15.06 8.52
CA GLU A 165 -9.31 15.18 8.90
C GLU A 165 -9.91 16.59 8.76
N LYS A 166 -9.08 17.64 8.77
CA LYS A 166 -9.50 19.04 8.82
C LYS A 166 -9.12 19.85 7.57
N ASP A 167 -8.51 19.22 6.58
CA ASP A 167 -7.97 19.92 5.41
C ASP A 167 -9.08 20.51 4.52
N THR A 168 -10.18 19.77 4.33
CA THR A 168 -11.31 20.21 3.52
C THR A 168 -12.64 19.75 4.12
N TRP A 169 -13.75 20.36 3.71
CA TRP A 169 -15.07 19.85 4.09
C TRP A 169 -15.29 18.40 3.62
N ILE A 170 -14.62 17.98 2.54
CA ILE A 170 -14.68 16.61 2.00
C ILE A 170 -14.00 15.63 2.96
N THR A 171 -12.84 15.99 3.53
CA THR A 171 -12.17 15.14 4.53
C THR A 171 -12.95 15.11 5.85
N MET A 172 -13.52 16.25 6.27
CA MET A 172 -14.31 16.36 7.50
C MET A 172 -15.52 15.41 7.53
N ILE A 173 -16.25 15.26 6.44
CA ILE A 173 -17.43 14.37 6.39
C ILE A 173 -17.06 12.88 6.46
N GLN A 174 -15.80 12.52 6.19
CA GLN A 174 -15.32 11.14 6.16
C GLN A 174 -14.84 10.64 7.53
N VAL A 175 -14.48 11.51 8.47
CA VAL A 175 -13.81 11.13 9.73
C VAL A 175 -14.62 10.09 10.52
N TYR A 176 -15.91 10.36 10.73
CA TYR A 176 -16.77 9.45 11.47
C TYR A 176 -17.12 8.18 10.66
N GLU A 177 -17.21 8.29 9.34
CA GLU A 177 -17.44 7.14 8.45
C GLU A 177 -16.26 6.16 8.51
N TYR A 178 -15.03 6.67 8.52
CA TYR A 178 -13.83 5.87 8.77
C TYR A 178 -13.86 5.24 10.16
N TYR A 179 -14.23 6.00 11.21
CA TYR A 179 -14.33 5.44 12.56
C TYR A 179 -15.36 4.28 12.63
N ILE A 180 -16.54 4.43 12.01
CA ILE A 180 -17.55 3.36 11.97
C ILE A 180 -16.98 2.12 11.25
N SER A 181 -16.39 2.30 10.07
CA SER A 181 -15.99 1.20 9.19
C SER A 181 -14.66 0.52 9.56
N HIS A 182 -13.69 1.28 10.09
CA HIS A 182 -12.34 0.81 10.40
C HIS A 182 -12.08 0.64 11.91
N HIS A 183 -12.97 1.10 12.79
CA HIS A 183 -12.89 0.82 14.23
C HIS A 183 -14.10 0.05 14.73
N LEU A 184 -15.29 0.64 14.69
CA LEU A 184 -16.47 0.08 15.38
C LEU A 184 -16.94 -1.25 14.79
N ALA A 185 -17.13 -1.32 13.47
CA ALA A 185 -17.52 -2.54 12.78
C ALA A 185 -16.47 -3.64 12.97
N LYS A 186 -15.18 -3.29 12.84
CA LYS A 186 -14.06 -4.23 13.00
C LYS A 186 -13.95 -4.77 14.41
N ALA A 187 -14.13 -3.91 15.42
CA ALA A 187 -14.19 -4.32 16.81
C ALA A 187 -15.34 -5.31 17.05
N PHE A 188 -16.53 -5.03 16.50
CA PHE A 188 -17.68 -5.93 16.59
C PHE A 188 -17.42 -7.29 15.92
N GLU A 189 -16.97 -7.31 14.66
CA GLU A 189 -16.64 -8.55 13.94
C GLU A 189 -15.54 -9.36 14.65
N SER A 190 -14.58 -8.66 15.27
CA SER A 190 -13.49 -9.27 16.04
C SER A 190 -14.00 -10.02 17.26
N LEU A 191 -15.13 -9.66 17.87
CA LEU A 191 -15.73 -10.41 18.98
C LEU A 191 -16.04 -11.86 18.57
N PHE A 192 -16.47 -12.07 17.33
CA PHE A 192 -16.73 -13.40 16.76
C PHE A 192 -15.48 -14.09 16.20
N GLY A 193 -14.33 -13.40 16.20
CA GLY A 193 -13.09 -13.90 15.62
C GLY A 193 -13.12 -14.01 14.09
N SER A 194 -13.98 -13.22 13.43
CA SER A 194 -14.16 -13.27 11.98
C SER A 194 -14.30 -11.86 11.41
N VAL A 195 -13.28 -11.02 11.57
CA VAL A 195 -13.19 -9.78 10.79
C VAL A 195 -13.27 -10.11 9.30
N THR A 196 -14.33 -9.64 8.65
CA THR A 196 -14.72 -10.09 7.30
C THR A 196 -13.90 -9.44 6.18
N CYS A 197 -13.20 -8.37 6.53
CA CYS A 197 -12.34 -7.60 5.65
C CYS A 197 -11.20 -7.02 6.48
N LEU A 198 -9.98 -7.50 6.24
CA LEU A 198 -8.75 -6.88 6.74
C LEU A 198 -8.33 -5.80 5.71
N PRO A 199 -8.26 -4.50 6.10
CA PRO A 199 -7.92 -3.43 5.19
C PRO A 199 -6.48 -3.57 4.68
N GLY A 200 -6.28 -3.43 3.37
CA GLY A 200 -4.96 -3.58 2.77
C GLY A 200 -3.97 -2.46 3.09
N CYS A 201 -4.43 -1.35 3.66
CA CYS A 201 -3.56 -0.26 4.10
C CYS A 201 -2.81 -0.58 5.40
N PHE A 202 -3.37 -1.43 6.27
CA PHE A 202 -2.74 -1.78 7.54
C PHE A 202 -3.29 -3.09 8.13
N CYS A 203 -2.75 -4.21 7.62
CA CYS A 203 -3.06 -5.53 8.14
C CYS A 203 -1.83 -6.43 8.13
N MET A 204 -1.84 -7.44 9.00
CA MET A 204 -0.78 -8.42 9.11
C MET A 204 -1.35 -9.83 9.01
N TYR A 205 -0.63 -10.71 8.32
CA TYR A 205 -0.98 -12.10 8.14
C TYR A 205 0.12 -13.03 8.63
N ARG A 206 -0.29 -14.19 9.17
CA ARG A 206 0.61 -15.28 9.50
C ARG A 206 0.92 -16.10 8.25
N ILE A 207 2.20 -16.32 7.97
CA ILE A 207 2.66 -17.08 6.80
C ILE A 207 2.37 -18.58 6.99
N ARG A 208 2.67 -19.11 8.18
CA ARG A 208 2.53 -20.53 8.52
C ARG A 208 2.02 -20.74 9.94
N SER A 209 1.32 -21.86 10.17
CA SER A 209 0.88 -22.27 11.50
C SER A 209 2.06 -22.56 12.43
N THR A 210 1.96 -22.15 13.69
CA THR A 210 2.99 -22.42 14.71
C THR A 210 3.02 -23.88 15.15
N THR A 211 1.87 -24.57 15.06
CA THR A 211 1.72 -25.92 15.62
C THR A 211 2.01 -27.03 14.61
N ARG A 212 1.55 -26.85 13.37
CA ARG A 212 1.65 -27.87 12.32
C ARG A 212 2.58 -27.50 11.18
N HIS A 213 3.23 -26.33 11.26
CA HIS A 213 4.00 -25.73 10.17
C HIS A 213 3.25 -25.65 8.82
N GLN A 214 1.93 -25.76 8.83
CA GLN A 214 1.09 -25.70 7.64
C GLN A 214 1.13 -24.28 7.05
N PRO A 215 1.28 -24.10 5.72
CA PRO A 215 1.23 -22.79 5.12
C PRO A 215 -0.20 -22.25 5.20
N LEU A 216 -0.31 -20.96 5.54
CA LEU A 216 -1.57 -20.26 5.74
C LEU A 216 -1.77 -19.24 4.61
N LEU A 217 -1.23 -18.02 4.77
CA LEU A 217 -1.25 -17.00 3.71
C LEU A 217 -0.68 -17.54 2.40
N ALA A 218 0.42 -18.28 2.46
CA ALA A 218 1.11 -18.85 1.30
C ALA A 218 0.62 -20.26 0.94
N SER A 219 -0.61 -20.64 1.28
CA SER A 219 -1.14 -21.97 0.94
C SER A 219 -1.51 -22.10 -0.55
N ASN A 220 -1.42 -23.32 -1.07
CA ASN A 220 -1.79 -23.62 -2.46
C ASN A 220 -3.25 -23.25 -2.77
N GLN A 221 -4.16 -23.46 -1.83
CA GLN A 221 -5.58 -23.16 -2.02
C GLN A 221 -5.85 -21.65 -2.14
N VAL A 222 -5.25 -20.84 -1.25
CA VAL A 222 -5.38 -19.37 -1.30
C VAL A 222 -4.73 -18.83 -2.57
N ILE A 223 -3.50 -19.25 -2.87
CA ILE A 223 -2.76 -18.80 -4.06
C ILE A 223 -3.52 -19.14 -5.35
N LYS A 224 -4.06 -20.36 -5.46
CA LYS A 224 -4.80 -20.79 -6.65
C LYS A 224 -6.04 -19.92 -6.90
N ASP A 225 -6.88 -19.74 -5.89
CA ASP A 225 -8.11 -18.94 -6.02
C ASP A 225 -7.78 -17.44 -6.22
N TYR A 226 -6.70 -16.94 -5.61
CA TYR A 226 -6.30 -15.53 -5.71
C TYR A 226 -5.61 -15.20 -7.05
N ALA A 227 -4.96 -16.18 -7.67
CA ALA A 227 -4.28 -16.07 -8.96
C ALA A 227 -5.18 -16.12 -10.20
N GLU A 228 -6.50 -16.17 -10.03
CA GLU A 228 -7.45 -16.27 -11.14
C GLU A 228 -7.26 -15.12 -12.14
N ASN A 229 -6.85 -15.48 -13.36
CA ASN A 229 -6.61 -14.56 -14.47
C ASN A 229 -7.87 -14.36 -15.33
N ARG A 230 -8.77 -15.36 -15.41
CA ARG A 230 -9.96 -15.27 -16.25
C ARG A 230 -11.12 -14.65 -15.48
N VAL A 231 -11.17 -13.33 -15.57
CA VAL A 231 -12.14 -12.50 -14.85
C VAL A 231 -13.31 -12.11 -15.77
N ASP A 232 -14.11 -13.11 -16.13
CA ASP A 232 -15.17 -13.02 -17.14
C ASP A 232 -16.51 -12.46 -16.62
N THR A 233 -16.79 -12.62 -15.33
CA THR A 233 -18.05 -12.14 -14.72
C THR A 233 -17.88 -10.81 -14.01
N LEU A 234 -18.98 -10.03 -13.94
CA LEU A 234 -19.02 -8.79 -13.15
C LEU A 234 -18.66 -9.04 -11.68
N HIS A 235 -19.10 -10.17 -11.15
CA HIS A 235 -18.81 -10.62 -9.80
C HIS A 235 -17.30 -10.82 -9.57
N LYS A 236 -16.63 -11.62 -10.41
CA LYS A 236 -15.19 -11.84 -10.29
C LYS A 236 -14.39 -10.54 -10.46
N LYS A 237 -14.81 -9.63 -11.35
CA LYS A 237 -14.13 -8.33 -11.55
C LYS A 237 -14.17 -7.48 -10.29
N ASN A 238 -15.32 -7.40 -9.64
CA ASN A 238 -15.45 -6.66 -8.38
C ASN A 238 -14.60 -7.26 -7.26
N LEU A 239 -14.52 -8.59 -7.17
CA LEU A 239 -13.68 -9.26 -6.17
C LEU A 239 -12.17 -9.09 -6.43
N LEU A 240 -11.72 -9.33 -7.66
CA LEU A 240 -10.30 -9.48 -7.99
C LEU A 240 -9.60 -8.19 -8.47
N HIS A 241 -10.37 -7.19 -8.92
CA HIS A 241 -9.81 -5.93 -9.42
C HIS A 241 -10.12 -4.71 -8.54
N LEU A 242 -11.20 -4.75 -7.76
CA LEU A 242 -11.66 -3.61 -6.97
C LEU A 242 -11.54 -3.82 -5.45
N GLY A 243 -11.68 -5.06 -4.99
CA GLY A 243 -11.65 -5.43 -3.57
C GLY A 243 -10.72 -6.60 -3.28
N GLU A 244 -9.52 -6.63 -3.88
CA GLU A 244 -8.58 -7.72 -3.75
C GLU A 244 -8.17 -8.02 -2.30
N ASP A 245 -8.11 -7.00 -1.43
CA ASP A 245 -7.80 -7.16 0.00
C ASP A 245 -8.98 -7.82 0.76
N ARG A 246 -10.22 -7.42 0.40
CA ARG A 246 -11.46 -8.04 0.90
C ARG A 246 -11.54 -9.49 0.49
N TYR A 247 -11.28 -9.76 -0.79
CA TYR A 247 -11.34 -11.10 -1.34
C TYR A 247 -10.25 -12.01 -0.74
N LEU A 248 -9.03 -11.50 -0.52
CA LEU A 248 -7.99 -12.25 0.18
C LEU A 248 -8.46 -12.67 1.59
N THR A 249 -9.10 -11.75 2.32
CA THR A 249 -9.69 -12.08 3.64
C THR A 249 -10.78 -13.15 3.52
N THR A 250 -11.65 -13.06 2.51
CA THR A 250 -12.68 -14.07 2.23
C THR A 250 -12.07 -15.44 1.92
N LEU A 251 -10.99 -15.50 1.13
CA LEU A 251 -10.27 -16.75 0.86
C LEU A 251 -9.64 -17.36 2.11
N ILE A 252 -9.10 -16.53 2.99
CA ILE A 252 -8.56 -16.97 4.28
C ILE A 252 -9.67 -17.57 5.14
N LEU A 253 -10.83 -16.93 5.26
CA LEU A 253 -11.98 -17.45 6.00
C LEU A 253 -12.55 -18.73 5.37
N LYS A 254 -12.56 -18.82 4.03
CA LYS A 254 -13.03 -19.99 3.27
C LYS A 254 -12.14 -21.22 3.50
N HIS A 255 -10.81 -21.06 3.40
CA HIS A 255 -9.86 -22.18 3.42
C HIS A 255 -9.36 -22.52 4.82
N PHE A 256 -9.43 -21.57 5.77
CA PHE A 256 -8.99 -21.76 7.16
C PHE A 256 -10.08 -21.40 8.18
N PRO A 257 -11.26 -22.04 8.12
CA PRO A 257 -12.43 -21.70 8.95
C PRO A 257 -12.24 -21.95 10.46
N THR A 258 -11.22 -22.70 10.86
CA THR A 258 -10.88 -22.93 12.27
C THR A 258 -9.95 -21.86 12.87
N TYR A 259 -9.40 -21.00 12.02
CA TYR A 259 -8.57 -19.86 12.41
C TYR A 259 -9.42 -18.59 12.54
N LYS A 260 -8.82 -17.56 13.13
CA LYS A 260 -9.49 -16.28 13.45
C LYS A 260 -8.87 -15.13 12.68
N THR A 261 -9.72 -14.22 12.21
CA THR A 261 -9.32 -12.88 11.78
C THR A 261 -9.75 -11.86 12.84
N LYS A 262 -8.83 -10.98 13.25
CA LYS A 262 -9.03 -10.10 14.41
C LYS A 262 -8.78 -8.63 14.11
N PHE A 263 -9.32 -7.79 14.96
CA PHE A 263 -9.03 -6.36 15.03
C PHE A 263 -8.44 -6.05 16.41
N THR A 264 -7.39 -5.22 16.44
CA THR A 264 -6.81 -4.70 17.68
C THR A 264 -6.76 -3.17 17.64
N PRO A 265 -7.42 -2.46 18.58
CA PRO A 265 -7.36 -1.01 18.63
C PRO A 265 -6.03 -0.47 19.17
N ASP A 266 -5.19 -1.33 19.76
CA ASP A 266 -3.89 -0.95 20.32
C ASP A 266 -2.82 -0.74 19.24
N ALA A 267 -3.07 -1.21 18.01
CA ALA A 267 -2.25 -0.93 16.84
C ALA A 267 -3.01 0.04 15.94
N ALA A 268 -2.37 1.14 15.54
CA ALA A 268 -2.98 2.13 14.66
C ALA A 268 -2.02 2.64 13.58
N CYS A 269 -2.61 3.20 12.53
CA CYS A 269 -1.96 3.87 11.43
C CYS A 269 -2.75 5.12 11.01
N MET A 270 -2.09 6.03 10.31
CA MET A 270 -2.67 7.23 9.73
C MET A 270 -2.61 7.15 8.21
N THR A 271 -3.70 7.48 7.52
CA THR A 271 -3.76 7.54 6.06
C THR A 271 -4.38 8.86 5.59
N ASN A 272 -4.21 9.18 4.31
CA ASN A 272 -4.80 10.37 3.70
C ASN A 272 -6.17 10.03 3.08
N ALA A 273 -7.23 10.65 3.58
CA ALA A 273 -8.54 10.59 2.94
C ALA A 273 -8.54 11.43 1.65
N PRO A 274 -9.35 11.07 0.64
CA PRO A 274 -9.61 11.93 -0.51
C PRO A 274 -10.07 13.33 -0.09
N ASP A 275 -9.36 14.33 -0.57
CA ASP A 275 -9.63 15.77 -0.36
C ASP A 275 -10.45 16.39 -1.50
N GLN A 276 -10.60 15.66 -2.62
CA GLN A 276 -11.33 16.08 -3.81
C GLN A 276 -12.55 15.19 -4.07
N TRP A 277 -13.68 15.82 -4.43
CA TRP A 277 -14.96 15.13 -4.64
C TRP A 277 -14.93 14.02 -5.71
N PRO A 278 -14.32 14.21 -6.90
CA PRO A 278 -14.22 13.14 -7.88
C PRO A 278 -13.41 11.94 -7.39
N VAL A 279 -12.38 12.19 -6.58
CA VAL A 279 -11.55 11.14 -6.00
C VAL A 279 -12.34 10.37 -4.93
N LEU A 280 -13.07 11.08 -4.06
CA LEU A 280 -13.96 10.48 -3.07
C LEU A 280 -15.02 9.59 -3.72
N LEU A 281 -15.73 10.11 -4.73
CA LEU A 281 -16.75 9.36 -5.47
C LEU A 281 -16.18 8.08 -6.10
N SER A 282 -15.03 8.21 -6.76
CA SER A 282 -14.36 7.08 -7.40
C SER A 282 -13.93 6.01 -6.37
N GLN A 283 -13.36 6.45 -5.24
CA GLN A 283 -12.94 5.55 -4.18
C GLN A 283 -14.15 4.83 -3.54
N ARG A 284 -15.22 5.56 -3.20
CA ARG A 284 -16.40 4.96 -2.56
C ARG A 284 -17.21 4.08 -3.49
N ARG A 285 -17.29 4.40 -4.79
CA ARG A 285 -17.84 3.48 -5.80
C ARG A 285 -17.13 2.13 -5.76
N ARG A 286 -15.79 2.13 -5.80
CA ARG A 286 -14.98 0.90 -5.71
C ARG A 286 -15.28 0.12 -4.44
N TRP A 287 -15.35 0.81 -3.31
CA TRP A 287 -15.61 0.18 -2.01
C TRP A 287 -17.00 -0.43 -1.93
N ILE A 288 -18.04 0.29 -2.36
CA ILE A 288 -19.42 -0.21 -2.33
C ILE A 288 -19.59 -1.40 -3.27
N ASN A 289 -19.12 -1.30 -4.52
CA ASN A 289 -19.28 -2.37 -5.50
C ASN A 289 -18.57 -3.66 -5.04
N SER A 290 -17.33 -3.55 -4.56
CA SER A 290 -16.59 -4.69 -4.01
C SER A 290 -17.21 -5.25 -2.73
N THR A 291 -17.79 -4.40 -1.87
CA THR A 291 -18.46 -4.81 -0.63
C THR A 291 -19.67 -5.70 -0.92
N VAL A 292 -20.55 -5.30 -1.86
CA VAL A 292 -21.73 -6.10 -2.23
C VAL A 292 -21.33 -7.50 -2.70
N HIS A 293 -20.33 -7.60 -3.57
CA HIS A 293 -19.87 -8.88 -4.09
C HIS A 293 -19.16 -9.73 -3.03
N ASN A 294 -18.35 -9.12 -2.17
CA ASN A 294 -17.62 -9.83 -1.13
C ASN A 294 -18.56 -10.34 -0.01
N LEU A 295 -19.55 -9.53 0.41
CA LEU A 295 -20.57 -9.98 1.35
C LEU A 295 -21.43 -11.09 0.76
N GLY A 296 -21.70 -11.04 -0.56
CA GLY A 296 -22.34 -12.13 -1.29
C GLY A 296 -21.58 -13.46 -1.13
N GLU A 297 -20.27 -13.47 -1.37
CA GLU A 297 -19.43 -14.68 -1.16
C GLU A 297 -19.43 -15.14 0.30
N LEU A 298 -19.27 -14.23 1.25
CA LEU A 298 -19.24 -14.55 2.69
C LEU A 298 -20.56 -15.17 3.17
N MET A 299 -21.71 -14.72 2.64
CA MET A 299 -23.02 -15.26 2.98
C MET A 299 -23.16 -16.76 2.63
N PHE A 300 -22.42 -17.24 1.63
CA PHE A 300 -22.45 -18.64 1.21
C PHE A 300 -21.35 -19.50 1.85
N LEU A 301 -20.48 -18.92 2.68
CA LEU A 301 -19.49 -19.70 3.42
C LEU A 301 -20.18 -20.56 4.50
N PRO A 302 -19.99 -21.89 4.49
CA PRO A 302 -20.68 -22.79 5.40
C PRO A 302 -20.20 -22.68 6.87
N GLN A 303 -19.02 -22.10 7.12
CA GLN A 303 -18.30 -22.20 8.40
C GLN A 303 -17.94 -20.83 8.99
N LEU A 304 -18.88 -19.87 9.01
CA LEU A 304 -18.74 -18.65 9.81
C LEU A 304 -19.24 -18.89 11.24
N CYS A 305 -18.51 -18.37 12.23
CA CYS A 305 -18.80 -18.59 13.65
C CYS A 305 -20.22 -18.11 14.03
N GLY A 306 -20.95 -18.93 14.80
CA GLY A 306 -22.05 -18.49 15.65
C GLY A 306 -23.24 -19.45 15.73
N PHE A 307 -24.27 -19.03 16.46
CA PHE A 307 -25.45 -19.82 16.81
C PHE A 307 -26.73 -19.04 16.49
N CYS A 308 -27.64 -19.62 15.71
CA CYS A 308 -28.93 -19.03 15.35
C CYS A 308 -28.80 -17.59 14.78
N CYS A 309 -29.62 -16.64 15.23
CA CYS A 309 -29.59 -15.22 14.81
C CYS A 309 -28.37 -14.43 15.32
N PHE A 310 -27.50 -15.04 16.14
CA PHE A 310 -26.21 -14.48 16.56
C PHE A 310 -25.06 -15.19 15.83
N SER A 311 -25.23 -15.38 14.52
CA SER A 311 -24.19 -15.88 13.64
C SER A 311 -23.55 -14.74 12.86
N MET A 312 -22.24 -14.79 12.65
CA MET A 312 -21.54 -13.90 11.73
C MET A 312 -22.14 -13.93 10.33
N ARG A 313 -22.68 -15.07 9.90
CA ARG A 313 -23.39 -15.18 8.63
C ARG A 313 -24.67 -14.32 8.60
N PHE A 314 -25.40 -14.26 9.72
CA PHE A 314 -26.58 -13.41 9.84
C PHE A 314 -26.19 -11.93 9.83
N VAL A 315 -25.12 -11.56 10.54
CA VAL A 315 -24.56 -10.20 10.52
C VAL A 315 -24.17 -9.79 9.09
N VAL A 316 -23.44 -10.66 8.37
CA VAL A 316 -23.05 -10.42 6.96
C VAL A 316 -24.28 -10.22 6.06
N MET A 317 -25.34 -11.02 6.26
CA MET A 317 -26.58 -10.87 5.52
C MET A 317 -27.28 -9.53 5.84
N LEU A 318 -27.33 -9.12 7.11
CA LEU A 318 -27.88 -7.83 7.51
C LEU A 318 -27.07 -6.67 6.91
N ASP A 319 -25.74 -6.78 6.88
CA ASP A 319 -24.86 -5.76 6.30
C ASP A 319 -25.06 -5.63 4.78
N LEU A 320 -25.19 -6.76 4.09
CA LEU A 320 -25.50 -6.79 2.66
C LEU A 320 -26.87 -6.15 2.37
N LEU A 321 -27.90 -6.56 3.12
CA LEU A 321 -29.24 -5.99 2.96
C LEU A 321 -29.24 -4.50 3.27
N SER A 322 -28.60 -4.09 4.37
CA SER A 322 -28.46 -2.69 4.77
C SER A 322 -27.81 -1.87 3.66
N THR A 323 -26.70 -2.34 3.10
CA THR A 323 -25.99 -1.67 2.00
C THR A 323 -26.90 -1.44 0.78
N LEU A 324 -27.76 -2.42 0.43
CA LEU A 324 -28.67 -2.33 -0.71
C LEU A 324 -29.88 -1.42 -0.45
N VAL A 325 -30.46 -1.44 0.75
CA VAL A 325 -31.67 -0.67 1.08
C VAL A 325 -31.37 0.74 1.61
N MET A 326 -30.10 1.06 1.90
CA MET A 326 -29.69 2.32 2.50
C MET A 326 -30.24 3.58 1.78
N PRO A 327 -30.26 3.66 0.43
CA PRO A 327 -30.89 4.79 -0.26
C PRO A 327 -32.39 4.92 0.02
N ALA A 328 -33.11 3.79 0.08
CA ALA A 328 -34.54 3.78 0.38
C ALA A 328 -34.82 4.23 1.82
N VAL A 329 -33.95 3.84 2.78
CA VAL A 329 -34.04 4.29 4.18
C VAL A 329 -33.88 5.80 4.29
N VAL A 330 -32.96 6.41 3.53
CA VAL A 330 -32.79 7.88 3.51
C VAL A 330 -34.02 8.58 2.93
N MET A 331 -34.59 8.05 1.84
CA MET A 331 -35.84 8.60 1.28
C MET A 331 -36.99 8.53 2.28
N TYR A 332 -37.12 7.41 3.00
CA TYR A 332 -38.11 7.25 4.05
C TYR A 332 -37.89 8.25 5.20
N LEU A 333 -36.64 8.45 5.63
CA LEU A 333 -36.31 9.47 6.63
C LEU A 333 -36.71 10.88 6.17
N GLY A 334 -36.46 11.22 4.90
CA GLY A 334 -36.92 12.48 4.30
C GLY A 334 -38.45 12.62 4.31
N TYR A 335 -39.17 11.54 4.03
CA TYR A 335 -40.64 11.51 4.13
C TYR A 335 -41.14 11.74 5.57
N LEU A 336 -40.50 11.12 6.57
CA LEU A 336 -40.84 11.34 7.98
C LEU A 336 -40.62 12.80 8.41
N VAL A 337 -39.54 13.42 7.93
CA VAL A 337 -39.26 14.85 8.17
C VAL A 337 -40.34 15.71 7.52
N TYR A 338 -40.73 15.42 6.27
CA TYR A 338 -41.83 16.11 5.59
C TYR A 338 -43.15 16.00 6.37
N GLN A 339 -43.51 14.79 6.84
CA GLN A 339 -44.72 14.56 7.62
C GLN A 339 -44.74 15.38 8.92
N LEU A 340 -43.59 15.54 9.58
CA LEU A 340 -43.46 16.35 10.79
C LEU A 340 -43.77 17.83 10.55
N PHE A 341 -43.42 18.36 9.37
CA PHE A 341 -43.69 19.75 9.00
C PHE A 341 -45.14 19.97 8.50
N THR A 342 -45.75 18.98 7.85
CA THR A 342 -47.09 19.14 7.26
C THR A 342 -48.23 18.70 8.17
N ASN A 343 -48.04 17.69 9.02
CA ASN A 343 -49.09 17.07 9.82
C ASN A 343 -48.64 16.87 11.28
N THR A 344 -49.00 17.79 12.17
CA THR A 344 -48.64 17.73 13.60
C THR A 344 -49.32 16.60 14.37
N ASN A 345 -50.35 15.96 13.80
CA ASN A 345 -51.15 14.94 14.49
C ASN A 345 -50.54 13.52 14.42
N GLN A 346 -49.53 13.29 13.57
CA GLN A 346 -48.93 11.97 13.36
C GLN A 346 -47.40 12.06 13.45
N VAL A 347 -46.89 12.34 14.65
CA VAL A 347 -45.44 12.35 14.90
C VAL A 347 -44.92 10.89 14.89
N PRO A 348 -43.90 10.55 14.08
CA PRO A 348 -43.35 9.20 14.01
C PRO A 348 -42.46 8.89 15.22
N LEU A 349 -43.07 8.79 16.40
CA LEU A 349 -42.39 8.69 17.69
C LEU A 349 -41.42 7.50 17.76
N MET A 350 -41.82 6.34 17.23
CA MET A 350 -40.98 5.14 17.24
C MET A 350 -39.68 5.35 16.47
N SER A 351 -39.72 5.99 15.29
CA SER A 351 -38.53 6.27 14.50
C SER A 351 -37.59 7.26 15.18
N ILE A 352 -38.14 8.28 15.86
CA ILE A 352 -37.36 9.23 16.65
C ILE A 352 -36.68 8.53 17.82
N ILE A 353 -37.40 7.68 18.57
CA ILE A 353 -36.86 6.89 19.68
C ILE A 353 -35.75 5.97 19.17
N THR A 354 -35.95 5.27 18.05
CA THR A 354 -34.92 4.39 17.48
C THR A 354 -33.67 5.18 17.06
N LEU A 355 -33.83 6.31 16.38
CA LEU A 355 -32.71 7.15 15.93
C LEU A 355 -31.93 7.73 17.12
N ALA A 356 -32.65 8.23 18.13
CA ALA A 356 -32.08 8.71 19.39
C ALA A 356 -31.37 7.58 20.15
N GLY A 357 -31.92 6.36 20.13
CA GLY A 357 -31.27 5.19 20.71
C GLY A 357 -29.95 4.85 20.01
N VAL A 358 -29.95 4.79 18.67
CA VAL A 358 -28.76 4.42 17.87
C VAL A 358 -27.62 5.43 18.06
N TYR A 359 -27.88 6.72 17.83
CA TYR A 359 -26.82 7.75 17.93
C TYR A 359 -26.58 8.22 19.37
N GLY A 360 -27.62 8.22 20.21
CA GLY A 360 -27.49 8.56 21.63
C GLY A 360 -26.67 7.54 22.41
N LEU A 361 -26.84 6.24 22.12
CA LEU A 361 -25.97 5.21 22.71
C LEU A 361 -24.51 5.41 22.32
N GLN A 362 -24.23 5.72 21.05
CA GLN A 362 -22.87 6.04 20.59
C GLN A 362 -22.31 7.27 21.30
N ALA A 363 -23.11 8.34 21.43
CA ALA A 363 -22.71 9.54 22.17
C ALA A 363 -22.37 9.23 23.63
N ILE A 364 -23.18 8.42 24.31
CA ILE A 364 -22.92 7.97 25.69
C ILE A 364 -21.59 7.22 25.76
N ILE A 365 -21.33 6.31 24.83
CA ILE A 365 -20.06 5.56 24.77
C ILE A 365 -18.86 6.52 24.62
N PHE A 366 -18.96 7.54 23.77
CA PHE A 366 -17.89 8.53 23.61
C PHE A 366 -17.65 9.36 24.86
N ILE A 367 -18.71 9.76 25.56
CA ILE A 367 -18.63 10.47 26.84
C ILE A 367 -17.92 9.60 27.88
N LEU A 368 -18.32 8.33 28.01
CA LEU A 368 -17.71 7.39 28.95
C LEU A 368 -16.23 7.13 28.64
N ARG A 369 -15.86 7.06 27.35
CA ARG A 369 -14.47 6.91 26.91
C ARG A 369 -13.69 8.24 26.89
N ARG A 370 -14.31 9.36 27.28
CA ARG A 370 -13.75 10.72 27.24
C ARG A 370 -13.26 11.16 25.84
N LYS A 371 -13.84 10.61 24.78
CA LYS A 371 -13.52 10.95 23.38
C LYS A 371 -14.51 11.97 22.81
N TRP A 372 -14.51 13.18 23.38
CA TRP A 372 -15.48 14.24 23.05
C TRP A 372 -15.45 14.67 21.58
N GLU A 373 -14.28 14.60 20.94
CA GLU A 373 -14.10 14.94 19.52
C GLU A 373 -14.99 14.11 18.59
N HIS A 374 -15.22 12.83 18.89
CA HIS A 374 -16.06 11.96 18.07
C HIS A 374 -17.53 12.37 18.08
N ILE A 375 -18.00 13.07 19.12
CA ILE A 375 -19.36 13.61 19.15
C ILE A 375 -19.50 14.72 18.11
N GLY A 376 -18.49 15.61 18.00
CA GLY A 376 -18.46 16.62 16.95
C GLY A 376 -18.45 16.01 15.56
N TRP A 377 -17.57 15.03 15.33
CA TRP A 377 -17.51 14.30 14.05
C TRP A 377 -18.79 13.53 13.72
N MET A 378 -19.45 12.96 14.73
CA MET A 378 -20.75 12.30 14.57
C MET A 378 -21.82 13.29 14.07
N ILE A 379 -21.87 14.51 14.60
CA ILE A 379 -22.81 15.55 14.13
C ILE A 379 -22.53 15.89 12.67
N VAL A 380 -21.26 16.11 12.30
CA VAL A 380 -20.86 16.37 10.91
C VAL A 380 -21.30 15.22 9.99
N TYR A 381 -21.12 13.98 10.43
CA TYR A 381 -21.54 12.80 9.67
C TYR A 381 -23.06 12.66 9.55
N ILE A 382 -23.82 12.98 10.60
CA ILE A 382 -25.29 12.98 10.55
C ILE A 382 -25.78 13.92 9.45
N LEU A 383 -25.17 15.10 9.32
CA LEU A 383 -25.47 16.04 8.22
C LEU A 383 -25.04 15.50 6.85
N ALA A 384 -24.01 14.65 6.80
CA ALA A 384 -23.51 14.00 5.59
C ALA A 384 -24.23 12.67 5.25
N ILE A 385 -25.22 12.21 6.03
CA ILE A 385 -25.99 10.99 5.73
C ILE A 385 -26.57 11.01 4.29
N PRO A 386 -27.18 12.09 3.78
CA PRO A 386 -27.67 12.11 2.40
C PRO A 386 -26.57 11.86 1.36
N VAL A 387 -25.32 12.23 1.66
CA VAL A 387 -24.18 11.96 0.79
C VAL A 387 -23.80 10.48 0.85
N PHE A 388 -23.46 9.96 2.04
CA PHE A 388 -22.92 8.60 2.19
C PHE A 388 -23.96 7.49 2.05
N SER A 389 -25.21 7.77 2.41
CA SER A 389 -26.29 6.78 2.45
C SER A 389 -27.25 6.87 1.27
N PHE A 390 -27.17 7.89 0.42
CA PHE A 390 -28.05 8.04 -0.74
C PHE A 390 -27.28 8.36 -2.03
N LEU A 391 -26.63 9.53 -2.12
CA LEU A 391 -25.99 9.99 -3.37
C LEU A 391 -24.87 9.06 -3.84
N ILE A 392 -23.94 8.72 -2.95
CA ILE A 392 -22.79 7.87 -3.29
C ILE A 392 -23.22 6.44 -3.63
N PRO A 393 -24.07 5.75 -2.82
CA PRO A 393 -24.54 4.41 -3.17
C PRO A 393 -25.34 4.36 -4.47
N LEU A 394 -26.23 5.32 -4.74
CA LEU A 394 -26.95 5.37 -6.03
C LEU A 394 -25.99 5.56 -7.20
N TYR A 395 -25.01 6.45 -7.07
CA TYR A 395 -23.96 6.61 -8.08
C TYR A 395 -23.19 5.30 -8.29
N ALA A 396 -22.87 4.58 -7.21
CA ALA A 396 -22.15 3.32 -7.26
C ALA A 396 -22.95 2.21 -7.94
N PHE A 397 -24.23 2.07 -7.59
CA PHE A 397 -25.15 1.12 -8.23
C PHE A 397 -25.44 1.46 -9.69
N TRP A 398 -25.45 2.74 -10.05
CA TRP A 398 -25.58 3.16 -11.45
C TRP A 398 -24.34 2.84 -12.28
N HIS A 399 -23.15 2.91 -11.68
CA HIS A 399 -21.85 2.65 -12.31
C HIS A 399 -21.25 1.33 -11.79
N PHE A 400 -22.09 0.30 -11.63
CA PHE A 400 -21.69 -0.96 -11.02
C PHE A 400 -20.70 -1.76 -11.89
N ASP A 401 -20.64 -1.43 -13.19
CA ASP A 401 -19.77 -1.99 -14.21
C ASP A 401 -18.54 -1.12 -14.56
N ASP A 402 -18.32 -0.01 -13.85
CA ASP A 402 -17.18 0.88 -14.10
C ASP A 402 -15.89 0.42 -13.39
N PHE A 403 -15.02 -0.23 -14.17
CA PHE A 403 -13.68 -0.70 -13.76
C PHE A 403 -12.54 0.26 -14.14
N SER A 404 -12.83 1.54 -14.42
CA SER A 404 -11.80 2.52 -14.82
C SER A 404 -10.72 2.79 -13.76
N TRP A 405 -10.97 2.46 -12.49
CA TRP A 405 -10.01 2.66 -11.41
C TRP A 405 -8.89 1.61 -11.46
N GLY A 406 -7.62 2.05 -11.45
CA GLY A 406 -6.46 1.16 -11.56
C GLY A 406 -6.24 0.55 -12.95
N THR A 407 -7.21 0.64 -13.85
CA THR A 407 -7.11 0.09 -15.19
C THR A 407 -6.33 1.03 -16.10
N THR A 408 -5.16 0.56 -16.54
CA THR A 408 -4.24 1.27 -17.45
C THR A 408 -4.77 1.43 -18.89
N ARG A 409 -6.05 1.16 -19.14
CA ARG A 409 -6.62 1.13 -20.50
C ARG A 409 -7.82 2.03 -20.62
N ILE A 410 -7.54 3.29 -20.98
CA ILE A 410 -8.45 4.08 -21.81
C ILE A 410 -7.57 4.79 -22.83
N VAL A 411 -7.39 4.19 -24.01
CA VAL A 411 -6.82 4.91 -25.15
C VAL A 411 -7.98 5.71 -25.75
N VAL A 412 -7.88 7.04 -25.65
CA VAL A 412 -8.80 7.95 -26.32
C VAL A 412 -8.45 7.91 -27.80
N GLY A 413 -9.32 7.31 -28.63
CA GLY A 413 -9.18 7.42 -30.08
C GLY A 413 -9.45 8.85 -30.54
N GLU A 414 -8.94 9.23 -31.72
CA GLU A 414 -9.01 10.58 -32.33
C GLU A 414 -10.43 11.18 -32.49
N LYS A 415 -11.49 10.47 -32.09
CA LYS A 415 -12.89 10.94 -32.12
C LYS A 415 -13.64 10.77 -30.78
N GLY A 416 -12.94 10.73 -29.65
CA GLY A 416 -13.57 10.77 -28.31
C GLY A 416 -14.39 9.53 -27.92
N GLN A 417 -14.41 8.46 -28.73
CA GLN A 417 -15.03 7.19 -28.34
C GLN A 417 -14.05 6.34 -27.53
N LYS A 418 -14.42 6.08 -26.26
CA LYS A 418 -13.76 5.08 -25.40
C LYS A 418 -14.15 3.68 -25.88
N ARG A 419 -13.32 3.04 -26.71
CA ARG A 419 -13.47 1.61 -27.03
C ARG A 419 -12.34 0.82 -26.38
N ALA A 420 -12.71 -0.19 -25.59
CA ALA A 420 -11.78 -1.19 -25.08
C ALA A 420 -11.37 -2.12 -26.23
N ILE A 421 -10.35 -1.74 -26.99
CA ILE A 421 -9.72 -2.64 -27.95
C ILE A 421 -8.92 -3.65 -27.12
N ARG A 422 -9.40 -4.89 -27.03
CA ARG A 422 -8.56 -6.02 -26.66
C ARG A 422 -7.56 -6.17 -27.81
N PRO A 423 -6.24 -5.98 -27.61
CA PRO A 423 -5.29 -6.51 -28.57
C PRO A 423 -5.54 -8.03 -28.60
N GLU A 424 -5.29 -8.69 -29.73
CA GLU A 424 -5.14 -10.14 -29.74
C GLU A 424 -3.95 -10.49 -28.84
N GLU A 425 -4.22 -10.67 -27.54
CA GLU A 425 -3.24 -11.04 -26.55
C GLU A 425 -2.92 -12.51 -26.79
N GLY A 426 -1.85 -12.75 -27.56
CA GLY A 426 -1.42 -14.10 -27.97
C GLY A 426 -1.27 -15.06 -26.79
N TYR A 427 -1.26 -16.35 -27.12
CA TYR A 427 -1.02 -17.43 -26.16
C TYR A 427 0.33 -17.25 -25.45
N PHE A 428 0.36 -17.60 -24.17
CA PHE A 428 1.59 -17.65 -23.37
C PHE A 428 1.71 -19.04 -22.80
N ASP A 429 2.86 -19.67 -23.02
CA ASP A 429 3.22 -20.92 -22.41
C ASP A 429 4.06 -20.66 -21.15
N PRO A 430 3.56 -21.00 -19.93
CA PRO A 430 4.33 -20.85 -18.70
C PRO A 430 5.68 -21.58 -18.70
N GLU A 431 5.85 -22.62 -19.52
CA GLU A 431 7.11 -23.37 -19.65
C GLU A 431 8.23 -22.57 -20.31
N GLU A 432 7.91 -21.44 -20.98
CA GLU A 432 8.92 -20.50 -21.51
C GLU A 432 9.79 -19.87 -20.41
N ILE A 433 9.31 -19.86 -19.16
CA ILE A 433 10.07 -19.35 -18.02
C ILE A 433 10.80 -20.53 -17.37
N PRO A 434 12.14 -20.63 -17.49
CA PRO A 434 12.89 -21.73 -16.89
C PRO A 434 12.73 -21.69 -15.37
N THR A 435 12.54 -22.85 -14.74
CA THR A 435 12.48 -22.96 -13.28
C THR A 435 13.59 -23.87 -12.77
N LYS A 436 14.11 -23.58 -11.59
CA LYS A 436 15.10 -24.41 -10.87
C LYS A 436 14.79 -24.42 -9.39
N THR A 437 15.16 -25.47 -8.69
CA THR A 437 15.12 -25.48 -7.22
C THR A 437 16.21 -24.56 -6.66
N TRP A 438 16.06 -24.13 -5.41
CA TRP A 438 17.11 -23.32 -4.77
C TRP A 438 18.43 -24.09 -4.66
N SER A 439 18.35 -25.38 -4.32
CA SER A 439 19.52 -26.25 -4.16
C SER A 439 20.35 -26.36 -5.46
N GLU A 440 19.70 -26.55 -6.60
CA GLU A 440 20.37 -26.57 -7.92
C GLU A 440 21.03 -25.22 -8.24
N TYR A 441 20.34 -24.12 -7.96
CA TYR A 441 20.86 -22.77 -8.20
C TYR A 441 22.06 -22.42 -7.31
N GLU A 442 22.04 -22.89 -6.05
CA GLU A 442 23.15 -22.72 -5.10
C GLU A 442 24.38 -23.55 -5.50
N GLN A 443 24.19 -24.77 -6.01
CA GLN A 443 25.25 -25.58 -6.58
C GLN A 443 25.88 -24.89 -7.80
N GLU A 444 25.07 -24.42 -8.75
CA GLU A 444 25.58 -23.70 -9.93
C GLU A 444 26.38 -22.44 -9.56
N MET A 445 25.96 -21.70 -8.53
CA MET A 445 26.74 -20.55 -8.05
C MET A 445 28.06 -20.96 -7.42
N THR A 446 28.09 -22.08 -6.69
CA THR A 446 29.30 -22.61 -6.06
C THR A 446 30.29 -23.11 -7.10
N ASP A 447 29.81 -23.89 -8.08
CA ASP A 447 30.62 -24.43 -9.17
C ASP A 447 31.22 -23.30 -10.03
N ASN A 448 30.42 -22.30 -10.39
CA ASN A 448 30.91 -21.13 -11.12
C ASN A 448 31.98 -20.35 -10.32
N PHE A 449 31.86 -20.29 -9.00
CA PHE A 449 32.83 -19.63 -8.14
C PHE A 449 34.15 -20.41 -8.04
N ASP A 450 34.07 -21.74 -7.99
CA ASP A 450 35.24 -22.62 -7.96
C ASP A 450 35.96 -22.69 -9.31
N ASP A 451 35.23 -22.66 -10.43
CA ASP A 451 35.81 -22.51 -11.77
C ASP A 451 36.56 -21.18 -11.90
N THR A 452 35.95 -20.08 -11.44
CA THR A 452 36.61 -18.74 -11.46
C THR A 452 37.91 -18.74 -10.65
N LYS A 453 37.95 -19.45 -9.50
CA LYS A 453 39.19 -19.64 -8.73
C LYS A 453 40.19 -20.55 -9.41
N HIS A 454 39.75 -21.56 -10.15
CA HIS A 454 40.63 -22.45 -10.91
C HIS A 454 41.29 -21.72 -12.09
N TYR A 455 40.55 -20.87 -12.81
CA TYR A 455 41.12 -19.99 -13.84
C TYR A 455 42.05 -18.93 -13.24
N ALA A 456 41.68 -18.29 -12.13
CA ALA A 456 42.54 -17.31 -11.43
C ALA A 456 43.81 -17.95 -10.81
N LYS A 457 43.83 -19.27 -10.58
CA LYS A 457 45.04 -20.00 -10.15
C LYS A 457 45.98 -20.38 -11.31
N GLN A 458 45.48 -20.47 -12.54
CA GLN A 458 46.30 -20.77 -13.72
C GLN A 458 46.96 -19.51 -14.32
N GLU A 459 46.39 -18.33 -14.09
CA GLU A 459 47.02 -17.05 -14.45
C GLU A 459 47.70 -16.40 -13.24
N LYS A 460 48.90 -16.88 -12.89
CA LYS A 460 49.86 -16.09 -12.10
C LYS A 460 51.03 -15.65 -12.97
N GLN A 461 50.89 -14.50 -13.62
CA GLN A 461 52.02 -13.60 -13.88
C GLN A 461 51.87 -12.37 -12.97
N PRO A 462 52.98 -11.83 -12.43
CA PRO A 462 52.91 -10.72 -11.48
C PRO A 462 52.59 -9.43 -12.23
N MET A 463 51.37 -8.94 -12.11
CA MET A 463 51.03 -7.56 -12.47
C MET A 463 50.50 -6.86 -11.23
N ASP A 464 51.26 -5.84 -10.85
CA ASP A 464 51.04 -4.95 -9.71
C ASP A 464 49.77 -4.14 -9.95
N TYR A 465 48.73 -4.37 -9.15
CA TYR A 465 47.52 -3.54 -9.13
C TYR A 465 47.43 -2.85 -7.76
N PRO A 466 47.14 -1.54 -7.71
CA PRO A 466 47.03 -0.81 -6.47
C PRO A 466 45.83 -1.28 -5.63
N ASP A 467 46.08 -1.43 -4.33
CA ASP A 467 45.13 -1.84 -3.29
C ASP A 467 43.81 -1.05 -3.36
N TYR A 468 42.71 -1.75 -3.64
CA TYR A 468 41.38 -1.28 -3.28
C TYR A 468 41.09 -1.67 -1.83
N PRO A 469 40.68 -0.74 -0.95
CA PRO A 469 40.40 -1.05 0.44
C PRO A 469 39.20 -2.01 0.51
N SER A 470 39.48 -3.24 0.95
CA SER A 470 38.49 -4.19 1.44
C SER A 470 37.50 -3.48 2.36
N SER A 471 36.21 -3.50 2.00
CA SER A 471 35.19 -2.82 2.78
C SER A 471 35.16 -3.42 4.19
N THR A 472 35.42 -2.58 5.18
CA THR A 472 35.36 -2.89 6.61
C THR A 472 33.93 -3.23 7.08
N TYR A 473 32.98 -3.29 6.14
CA TYR A 473 31.54 -3.41 6.36
C TYR A 473 31.10 -4.87 6.61
N SER A 474 31.67 -5.85 5.90
CA SER A 474 31.35 -7.27 6.13
C SER A 474 31.90 -7.79 7.47
N LYS A 475 33.03 -7.27 7.96
CA LYS A 475 33.59 -7.68 9.26
C LYS A 475 32.76 -7.18 10.45
N LYS A 476 32.20 -5.96 10.39
CA LYS A 476 31.37 -5.42 11.48
C LYS A 476 30.05 -6.17 11.68
N ILE A 477 29.46 -6.74 10.63
CA ILE A 477 28.27 -7.58 10.75
C ILE A 477 28.62 -8.92 11.40
N GLN A 478 29.76 -9.51 11.04
CA GLN A 478 30.21 -10.79 11.56
C GLN A 478 30.62 -10.70 13.04
N ASP A 479 31.24 -9.60 13.46
CA ASP A 479 31.67 -9.37 14.85
C ASP A 479 30.51 -8.99 15.80
N ASN A 480 29.48 -8.28 15.32
CA ASN A 480 28.31 -7.94 16.15
C ASN A 480 27.32 -9.10 16.30
N PHE A 481 27.23 -10.02 15.33
CA PHE A 481 26.34 -11.19 15.44
C PHE A 481 26.96 -12.37 16.20
N SER A 482 28.29 -12.51 16.22
CA SER A 482 28.97 -13.61 16.92
C SER A 482 29.04 -13.43 18.44
N GLN A 483 28.75 -12.24 18.98
CA GLN A 483 28.62 -12.04 20.44
C GLN A 483 27.25 -12.45 21.02
N SER A 484 26.25 -12.74 20.19
CA SER A 484 24.87 -12.95 20.68
C SER A 484 24.40 -14.41 20.67
N TYR A 485 25.14 -15.35 20.06
CA TYR A 485 24.72 -16.75 19.99
C TYR A 485 25.91 -17.70 20.02
N THR A 486 26.25 -18.21 21.21
CA THR A 486 27.02 -19.45 21.34
C THR A 486 26.15 -20.61 20.86
N ALA A 487 26.58 -21.25 19.77
CA ALA A 487 25.92 -22.39 19.16
C ALA A 487 25.83 -23.58 20.12
N ILE A 488 24.61 -24.08 20.34
CA ILE A 488 24.39 -25.46 20.77
C ILE A 488 24.16 -26.26 19.48
N ASN A 489 25.17 -27.02 19.06
CA ASN A 489 25.05 -27.98 17.97
C ASN A 489 24.13 -29.14 18.40
N PRO A 490 23.14 -29.58 17.61
CA PRO A 490 22.48 -30.85 17.85
C PRO A 490 23.37 -32.00 17.35
N PRO A 491 23.42 -33.16 18.04
CA PRO A 491 24.11 -34.33 17.53
C PRO A 491 23.32 -34.97 16.39
N THR A 492 24.04 -35.41 15.37
CA THR A 492 23.58 -36.28 14.30
C THR A 492 23.22 -37.66 14.87
N ASP A 493 21.96 -38.08 14.75
CA ASP A 493 21.67 -39.51 14.66
C ASP A 493 20.36 -39.80 13.91
N ASP A 494 20.45 -40.76 13.00
CA ASP A 494 19.38 -41.34 12.21
C ASP A 494 18.48 -42.20 13.11
N ARG A 495 17.19 -41.87 13.24
CA ARG A 495 16.11 -42.86 13.46
C ARG A 495 14.71 -42.23 13.40
N ARG A 496 13.90 -42.76 12.47
CA ARG A 496 12.42 -42.71 12.51
C ARG A 496 11.91 -43.26 13.85
N LEU A 497 11.05 -42.53 14.57
CA LEU A 497 10.09 -43.11 15.52
C LEU A 497 8.84 -42.22 15.70
N VAL A 498 7.76 -42.87 16.14
CA VAL A 498 6.34 -42.56 15.98
C VAL A 498 5.66 -42.50 17.38
N TYR A 499 4.90 -41.42 17.68
CA TYR A 499 3.85 -41.15 18.74
C TYR A 499 4.15 -41.48 20.24
N PRO A 500 3.35 -41.10 21.29
CA PRO A 500 2.15 -40.21 21.44
C PRO A 500 2.22 -39.19 22.65
N ALA A 501 1.08 -38.58 23.00
CA ALA A 501 0.80 -37.45 23.91
C ALA A 501 0.87 -37.70 25.45
N THR A 502 1.12 -36.65 26.27
CA THR A 502 0.31 -36.19 27.44
C THR A 502 0.91 -34.98 28.22
N GLU A 503 0.01 -34.01 28.51
CA GLU A 503 -0.24 -33.22 29.74
C GLU A 503 0.83 -32.51 30.65
N VAL A 504 0.61 -31.18 30.80
CA VAL A 504 0.37 -30.36 32.04
C VAL A 504 1.52 -29.62 32.78
N SER A 505 1.26 -28.31 33.01
CA SER A 505 1.78 -27.36 34.05
C SER A 505 3.24 -26.87 33.93
N SER A 506 3.64 -25.63 34.25
CA SER A 506 3.05 -24.47 34.94
C SER A 506 3.96 -23.22 34.78
N SER A 507 3.33 -22.05 34.68
CA SER A 507 3.74 -20.67 35.08
C SER A 507 5.16 -20.37 35.56
N HIS A 508 5.81 -19.35 34.97
CA HIS A 508 6.67 -18.37 35.67
C HIS A 508 6.61 -16.98 35.00
N SER A 509 6.25 -15.98 35.79
CA SER A 509 6.12 -14.56 35.49
C SER A 509 7.42 -13.81 35.78
N TYR A 510 7.92 -12.99 34.84
CA TYR A 510 8.96 -12.01 35.11
C TYR A 510 8.42 -10.59 34.94
N GLN A 511 8.54 -9.83 36.03
CA GLN A 511 8.11 -8.45 36.23
C GLN A 511 9.31 -7.54 35.97
N TYR A 512 9.20 -6.60 35.04
CA TYR A 512 10.20 -5.55 34.82
C TYR A 512 9.64 -4.18 35.21
N ASN A 513 10.37 -3.50 36.09
CA ASN A 513 10.15 -2.13 36.54
C ASN A 513 10.61 -1.12 35.48
N LEU A 514 9.76 -0.13 35.15
CA LEU A 514 10.10 1.09 34.43
C LEU A 514 10.55 2.20 35.40
N PRO A 515 11.46 3.11 35.00
CA PRO A 515 11.56 4.43 35.58
C PRO A 515 10.79 5.49 34.76
N ASN A 516 10.00 6.28 35.46
CA ASN A 516 9.36 7.53 35.03
C ASN A 516 10.39 8.64 34.78
N ILE A 517 10.24 9.43 33.70
CA ILE A 517 10.66 10.84 33.67
C ILE A 517 9.57 11.67 32.99
N ALA A 518 9.10 12.71 33.68
CA ALA A 518 8.16 13.70 33.20
C ALA A 518 8.80 15.09 33.08
N SER A 519 8.38 15.81 32.02
CA SER A 519 8.09 17.26 31.89
C SER A 519 9.14 18.35 32.15
N SER A 520 9.34 19.22 31.14
CA SER A 520 9.22 20.71 31.13
C SER A 520 9.86 21.25 29.84
N LEU A 521 9.58 22.42 29.23
CA LEU A 521 8.52 23.44 29.24
C LEU A 521 8.78 24.36 28.00
N TYR A 522 7.70 25.00 27.52
CA TYR A 522 7.51 26.08 26.53
C TYR A 522 8.61 27.14 26.26
N SER A 523 8.63 27.70 25.02
CA SER A 523 8.38 29.14 24.77
C SER A 523 8.09 29.47 23.28
N ASN A 524 7.18 30.43 23.09
CA ASN A 524 6.63 30.97 21.83
C ASN A 524 7.50 32.08 21.22
N HIS A 525 7.34 32.34 19.91
CA HIS A 525 7.35 33.70 19.39
C HIS A 525 6.48 33.87 18.13
N THR A 526 5.52 34.79 18.23
CA THR A 526 4.62 35.32 17.20
C THR A 526 5.25 36.54 16.51
N LYS A 527 4.95 36.78 15.23
CA LYS A 527 4.89 38.13 14.63
C LYS A 527 3.94 38.18 13.41
N GLN A 528 2.99 39.11 13.48
CA GLN A 528 2.11 39.60 12.40
C GLN A 528 2.90 40.51 11.43
N HIS A 529 2.50 40.66 10.16
CA HIS A 529 1.65 41.78 9.67
C HIS A 529 1.67 41.96 8.12
N SER A 530 0.47 42.20 7.58
CA SER A 530 0.04 43.04 6.43
C SER A 530 0.32 42.69 4.96
N GLN A 531 -0.79 42.68 4.21
CA GLN A 531 -0.94 42.75 2.75
C GLN A 531 -0.89 44.22 2.28
N ASP A 532 -0.41 44.46 1.07
CA ASP A 532 -0.83 45.59 0.23
C ASP A 532 -0.88 45.17 -1.25
N TYR A 533 -1.96 45.58 -1.92
CA TYR A 533 -2.25 45.37 -3.34
C TYR A 533 -1.87 46.63 -4.13
N PHE A 534 -1.25 46.49 -5.31
CA PHE A 534 -1.27 47.53 -6.34
C PHE A 534 -1.37 46.97 -7.77
N TYR A 535 -2.30 47.54 -8.53
CA TYR A 535 -2.58 47.39 -9.96
C TYR A 535 -1.81 48.44 -10.78
N PHE A 536 -1.24 48.08 -11.94
CA PHE A 536 -1.27 48.82 -13.24
C PHE A 536 -0.38 48.07 -14.27
N SER A 537 -0.88 47.55 -15.40
CA SER A 537 -1.21 48.20 -16.69
C SER A 537 -0.12 48.07 -17.75
N LYS A 538 -0.50 47.51 -18.90
CA LYS A 538 0.27 47.45 -20.15
C LYS A 538 0.46 48.84 -20.77
N PRO A 539 1.50 48.99 -21.61
CA PRO A 539 1.34 49.73 -22.86
C PRO A 539 1.74 48.91 -24.10
N SER A 540 1.35 49.45 -25.24
CA SER A 540 1.15 48.80 -26.53
C SER A 540 2.28 49.07 -27.54
N SER A 541 2.49 48.08 -28.43
CA SER A 541 2.85 48.13 -29.86
C SER A 541 4.10 48.91 -30.36
N VAL A 542 4.94 48.24 -31.17
CA VAL A 542 5.07 48.42 -32.66
C VAL A 542 6.25 47.59 -33.25
N ARG A 543 5.92 46.84 -34.33
CA ARG A 543 6.66 46.36 -35.55
C ARG A 543 7.94 45.48 -35.56
N GLU A 544 7.77 44.40 -36.35
CA GLU A 544 8.57 43.87 -37.49
C GLU A 544 9.81 42.96 -37.30
N SER A 545 9.61 41.71 -37.79
CA SER A 545 10.52 40.73 -38.39
C SER A 545 12.04 40.84 -38.17
N SER A 546 12.56 39.96 -37.32
CA SER A 546 13.93 39.46 -37.40
C SER A 546 13.99 38.03 -36.86
N SER A 547 14.73 37.16 -37.53
CA SER A 547 15.15 35.81 -37.13
C SER A 547 15.11 35.56 -35.62
N PHE A 548 14.38 34.53 -35.17
CA PHE A 548 14.37 34.10 -33.77
C PHE A 548 15.73 33.52 -33.37
N SER A 549 16.69 34.40 -33.07
CA SER A 549 17.94 34.04 -32.42
C SER A 549 17.65 33.74 -30.96
N ILE A 550 17.97 32.51 -30.53
CA ILE A 550 17.95 32.14 -29.11
C ILE A 550 18.84 33.15 -28.36
N PRO A 551 18.37 33.78 -27.27
CA PRO A 551 19.14 34.75 -26.51
C PRO A 551 20.44 34.12 -25.96
N SER A 552 21.49 34.93 -25.82
CA SER A 552 22.77 34.46 -25.28
C SER A 552 22.63 34.03 -23.82
N ASP A 553 23.49 33.10 -23.39
CA ASP A 553 23.45 32.53 -22.04
C ASP A 553 23.57 33.59 -20.93
N SER A 554 24.36 34.64 -21.17
CA SER A 554 24.49 35.77 -20.23
C SER A 554 23.18 36.52 -19.97
N VAL A 555 22.35 36.70 -21.00
CA VAL A 555 21.07 37.40 -20.91
C VAL A 555 20.03 36.51 -20.22
N ILE A 556 20.08 35.20 -20.46
CA ILE A 556 19.20 34.24 -19.79
C ILE A 556 19.48 34.20 -18.28
N VAL A 557 20.76 34.18 -17.88
CA VAL A 557 21.15 34.17 -16.45
C VAL A 557 20.67 35.44 -15.75
N GLN A 558 20.93 36.61 -16.34
CA GLN A 558 20.52 37.90 -15.77
C GLN A 558 19.00 37.97 -15.54
N GLU A 559 18.22 37.43 -16.46
CA GLU A 559 16.77 37.44 -16.33
C GLU A 559 16.24 36.39 -15.36
N ILE A 560 16.91 35.23 -15.23
CA ILE A 560 16.61 34.25 -14.17
C ILE A 560 16.79 34.92 -12.80
N GLU A 561 17.90 35.63 -12.57
CA GLU A 561 18.13 36.35 -11.31
C GLU A 561 17.04 37.39 -11.05
N ARG A 562 16.67 38.16 -12.07
CA ARG A 562 15.59 39.15 -11.97
C ARG A 562 14.24 38.50 -11.61
N ILE A 563 13.90 37.36 -12.23
CA ILE A 563 12.66 36.63 -11.96
C ILE A 563 12.66 36.12 -10.51
N LEU A 564 13.78 35.55 -10.04
CA LEU A 564 13.92 35.04 -8.69
C LEU A 564 13.87 36.15 -7.63
N ASP A 565 14.35 37.36 -7.94
CA ASP A 565 14.26 38.52 -7.03
C ASP A 565 12.84 39.07 -6.85
N HIS A 566 12.01 39.01 -7.89
CA HIS A 566 10.71 39.66 -7.90
C HIS A 566 9.54 38.71 -7.58
N HIS A 567 9.81 37.42 -7.35
CA HIS A 567 8.79 36.40 -7.13
C HIS A 567 8.98 35.66 -5.80
N ASN A 568 7.87 35.20 -5.21
CA ASN A 568 7.92 34.38 -4.01
C ASN A 568 8.47 32.99 -4.33
N LEU A 569 9.68 32.71 -3.87
CA LEU A 569 10.40 31.45 -4.10
C LEU A 569 9.65 30.20 -3.62
N MET A 570 8.77 30.31 -2.62
CA MET A 570 7.98 29.19 -2.09
C MET A 570 6.82 28.77 -3.01
N LYS A 571 6.49 29.58 -4.02
CA LYS A 571 5.39 29.32 -4.98
C LYS A 571 5.86 29.21 -6.43
N LEU A 572 7.10 29.58 -6.71
CA LEU A 572 7.64 29.66 -8.07
C LEU A 572 8.27 28.33 -8.47
N THR A 573 7.76 27.71 -9.53
CA THR A 573 8.30 26.46 -10.09
C THR A 573 9.31 26.74 -11.21
N LYS A 574 10.30 25.85 -11.41
CA LYS A 574 11.25 25.94 -12.54
C LYS A 574 10.54 25.98 -13.90
N LYS A 575 9.39 25.31 -14.02
CA LYS A 575 8.55 25.37 -15.22
C LYS A 575 8.01 26.77 -15.45
N GLN A 576 7.48 27.43 -14.43
CA GLN A 576 6.98 28.81 -14.54
C GLN A 576 8.10 29.79 -14.92
N VAL A 577 9.30 29.65 -14.36
CA VAL A 577 10.46 30.48 -14.76
C VAL A 577 10.76 30.30 -16.24
N ARG A 578 10.78 29.06 -16.75
CA ARG A 578 11.00 28.79 -18.18
C ARG A 578 9.86 29.33 -19.06
N ASP A 579 8.61 29.21 -18.63
CA ASP A 579 7.46 29.72 -19.36
C ASP A 579 7.49 31.26 -19.41
N MET A 580 7.95 31.92 -18.33
CA MET A 580 8.17 33.37 -18.29
C MET A 580 9.32 33.80 -19.22
N LEU A 581 10.45 33.07 -19.24
CA LEU A 581 11.54 33.34 -20.18
C LEU A 581 11.09 33.14 -21.63
N SER A 582 10.30 32.09 -21.92
CA SER A 582 9.73 31.88 -23.25
C SER A 582 8.79 33.01 -23.65
N SER A 583 7.99 33.52 -22.72
CA SER A 583 7.11 34.68 -22.95
C SER A 583 7.89 35.98 -23.14
N LEU A 584 9.02 36.15 -22.45
CA LEU A 584 9.83 37.37 -22.51
C LEU A 584 10.62 37.47 -23.81
N PHE A 585 11.28 36.38 -24.20
CA PHE A 585 12.11 36.34 -25.41
C PHE A 585 11.30 36.00 -26.68
N GLY A 586 10.04 35.61 -26.53
CA GLY A 586 9.19 35.21 -27.65
C GLY A 586 9.63 33.92 -28.34
N VAL A 587 10.52 33.13 -27.73
CA VAL A 587 11.11 31.88 -28.25
C VAL A 587 10.83 30.75 -27.27
N ASP A 588 10.56 29.53 -27.77
CA ASP A 588 10.47 28.36 -26.90
C ASP A 588 11.83 28.01 -26.27
N MET A 589 11.95 28.25 -24.96
CA MET A 589 13.16 27.99 -24.19
C MET A 589 13.34 26.51 -23.79
N THR A 590 12.51 25.59 -24.29
CA THR A 590 12.64 24.14 -24.02
C THR A 590 13.98 23.57 -24.46
N CYS A 591 14.60 24.11 -25.51
CA CYS A 591 15.94 23.73 -25.97
C CYS A 591 17.06 24.02 -24.95
N LYS A 592 16.87 24.98 -24.03
CA LYS A 592 17.83 25.34 -22.96
C LYS A 592 17.35 24.95 -21.55
N LYS A 593 16.41 24.00 -21.46
CA LYS A 593 15.81 23.56 -20.18
C LYS A 593 16.85 23.17 -19.12
N GLU A 594 17.85 22.38 -19.49
CA GLU A 594 18.87 21.91 -18.54
C GLU A 594 19.76 23.04 -18.03
N PHE A 595 20.12 23.98 -18.93
CA PHE A 595 20.89 25.17 -18.58
C PHE A 595 20.11 26.08 -17.62
N ILE A 596 18.84 26.38 -17.92
CA ILE A 596 17.97 27.22 -17.08
C ILE A 596 17.80 26.60 -15.69
N ASN A 597 17.56 25.29 -15.62
CA ASN A 597 17.40 24.60 -14.34
C ASN A 597 18.67 24.69 -13.48
N ARG A 598 19.85 24.52 -14.10
CA ARG A 598 21.13 24.63 -13.41
C ARG A 598 21.36 26.04 -12.87
N CYS A 599 21.10 27.08 -13.66
CA CYS A 599 21.24 28.46 -13.21
C CYS A 599 20.27 28.81 -12.06
N ILE A 600 19.05 28.28 -12.08
CA ILE A 600 18.11 28.43 -10.96
C ILE A 600 18.67 27.78 -9.69
N ASP A 601 19.21 26.56 -9.79
CA ASP A 601 19.77 25.84 -8.64
C ASP A 601 21.05 26.50 -8.09
N GLU A 602 21.91 27.04 -8.96
CA GLU A 602 23.08 27.82 -8.58
C GLU A 602 22.70 29.14 -7.90
N SER A 603 21.71 29.86 -8.44
CA SER A 603 21.25 31.12 -7.85
C SER A 603 20.53 30.89 -6.51
N LEU A 604 19.74 29.82 -6.37
CA LEU A 604 19.09 29.47 -5.10
C LEU A 604 20.09 28.95 -4.05
N SER A 605 21.10 28.18 -4.46
CA SER A 605 22.14 27.71 -3.53
C SER A 605 23.04 28.83 -3.02
N SER A 606 23.23 29.91 -3.81
CA SER A 606 23.94 31.11 -3.35
C SER A 606 23.15 32.00 -2.36
N ARG A 607 21.85 31.74 -2.18
CA ARG A 607 20.92 32.54 -1.35
C ARG A 607 20.50 31.85 -0.05
N LEU A 608 20.92 30.59 0.13
CA LEU A 608 20.82 29.81 1.38
C LEU A 608 22.13 29.92 2.14
#